data_AF-A0A2E0PQX1-F1
#
_entry.id   AF-A0A2E0PQX1-F1
#
_cell.length_a   1.000
_cell.length_b   1.000
_cell.length_c   1.000
_cell.angle_alpha   90.00
_cell.angle_beta   90.00
_cell.angle_gamma   90.00
#
_symmetry.space_group_name_H-M   'P 1'
#
loop_
_entity.id
_entity.type
_entity.pdbx_description
1 polymer ?
#
loop_
_entity_poly.entity_id
_entity_poly.type
_entity_poly.pdbx_seq_one_letter_code
_entity_poly.pdbx_strand_id
1 'polypeptide(L)'
;AIGVQALILGMLFGSIQGASQGLARSLFGKMVPESRSAEFFGFFGFFGRVGNVIGPLVYTLCSIFIGSKVGILAIAFIILAGTLVLFRVDVEDGIRVAEEYEASVNKA
;
A
#
# COMPACT_ATOMS: atom_id res chain seq x y z
N ALA A 1 -25.95 21.01 7.08
CA ALA A 1 -24.68 21.01 7.83
C ALA A 1 -23.92 19.69 7.68
N ILE A 2 -24.48 18.55 8.12
CA ILE A 2 -23.79 17.23 8.11
C ILE A 2 -23.39 16.76 6.70
N GLY A 3 -24.25 16.93 5.69
CA GLY A 3 -23.93 16.54 4.31
C GLY A 3 -22.74 17.29 3.70
N VAL A 4 -22.62 18.59 3.98
CA VAL A 4 -21.49 19.40 3.51
C VAL A 4 -20.18 18.97 4.19
N GLN A 5 -20.23 18.67 5.49
CA GLN A 5 -19.07 18.13 6.22
C GLN A 5 -18.62 16.78 5.64
N ALA A 6 -19.56 15.88 5.35
CA ALA A 6 -19.26 14.58 4.74
C ALA A 6 -18.64 14.72 3.33
N LEU A 7 -19.13 15.65 2.51
CA LEU A 7 -18.56 15.92 1.19
C LEU A 7 -17.13 16.46 1.27
N ILE A 8 -16.87 17.41 2.18
CA ILE A 8 -15.53 17.97 2.38
C ILE A 8 -14.57 16.88 2.86
N LEU A 9 -14.97 16.09 3.87
CA LEU A 9 -14.15 14.99 4.38
C LEU A 9 -13.88 13.92 3.31
N GLY A 10 -14.91 13.56 2.53
CA GLY A 10 -14.79 12.59 1.45
C GLY A 10 -13.84 13.05 0.34
N MET A 11 -13.93 14.33 -0.07
CA MET A 11 -13.03 14.91 -1.07
C MET A 11 -11.58 14.94 -0.59
N LEU A 12 -11.33 15.37 0.65
CA LEU A 12 -9.99 15.41 1.22
C LEU A 12 -9.40 13.99 1.34
N PHE A 13 -10.17 13.07 1.92
CA PHE A 13 -9.73 11.68 2.09
C PHE A 13 -9.47 10.99 0.75
N GLY A 14 -10.40 11.12 -0.21
CA GLY A 14 -10.27 10.52 -1.54
C GLY A 14 -9.06 11.06 -2.30
N SER A 15 -8.79 12.36 -2.21
CA SER A 15 -7.63 12.99 -2.85
C SER A 15 -6.31 12.45 -2.29
N ILE A 16 -6.20 12.36 -0.96
CA ILE A 16 -5.01 11.84 -0.28
C ILE A 16 -4.82 10.35 -0.60
N GLN A 17 -5.89 9.56 -0.53
CA GLN A 17 -5.83 8.13 -0.81
C GLN A 17 -5.48 7.84 -2.27
N GLY A 18 -6.00 8.64 -3.22
CA GLY A 18 -5.68 8.52 -4.64
C GLY A 18 -4.22 8.86 -4.93
N ALA A 19 -3.73 9.98 -4.41
CA ALA A 19 -2.34 10.40 -4.56
C ALA A 19 -1.36 9.37 -3.98
N SER A 20 -1.63 8.87 -2.77
CA SER A 20 -0.80 7.85 -2.12
C SER A 20 -0.73 6.55 -2.93
N GLN A 21 -1.86 6.06 -3.45
CA GLN A 21 -1.89 4.85 -4.28
C GLN A 21 -1.15 5.02 -5.62
N GLY A 22 -1.26 6.20 -6.24
CA GLY A 22 -0.53 6.52 -7.47
C GLY A 22 0.98 6.57 -7.25
N LEU A 23 1.41 7.28 -6.20
CA LEU A 23 2.83 7.39 -5.82
C LEU A 23 3.42 6.02 -5.49
N ALA A 24 2.72 5.21 -4.69
CA ALA A 24 3.19 3.87 -4.32
C ALA A 24 3.40 2.98 -5.55
N ARG A 25 2.48 3.00 -6.53
CA ARG A 25 2.64 2.23 -7.78
C ARG A 25 3.80 2.74 -8.63
N SER A 26 3.96 4.06 -8.76
CA SER A 26 5.05 4.64 -9.54
C SER A 26 6.41 4.34 -8.92
N LEU A 27 6.53 4.47 -7.60
CA LEU A 27 7.76 4.17 -6.86
C LEU A 27 8.11 2.68 -6.96
N PHE A 28 7.13 1.80 -6.77
CA PHE A 28 7.31 0.36 -6.92
C PHE A 28 7.75 -0.01 -8.34
N GLY A 29 7.16 0.61 -9.37
CA GLY A 29 7.55 0.38 -10.76
C GLY A 29 9.01 0.73 -11.08
N LYS A 30 9.60 1.70 -10.39
CA LYS A 30 11.02 2.04 -10.56
C LYS A 30 11.97 1.02 -9.93
N MET A 31 11.52 0.29 -8.90
CA MET A 31 12.31 -0.73 -8.19
C MET A 31 12.12 -2.13 -8.77
N VAL A 32 11.36 -2.27 -9.86
CA VAL A 32 11.06 -3.57 -10.47
C VAL A 32 11.76 -3.68 -11.81
N PRO A 33 12.52 -4.77 -12.06
CA PRO A 33 13.15 -5.01 -13.36
C PRO A 33 12.10 -5.18 -14.46
N GLU A 34 12.30 -4.55 -15.62
CA GLU A 34 11.37 -4.56 -16.76
C GLU A 34 11.08 -5.99 -17.25
N SER A 35 12.13 -6.81 -17.33
CA SER A 35 12.09 -8.21 -17.79
C SER A 35 11.22 -9.12 -16.91
N ARG A 36 11.03 -8.79 -15.62
CA ARG A 36 10.15 -9.53 -14.70
C ARG A 36 8.98 -8.70 -14.18
N SER A 37 8.68 -7.58 -14.81
CA SER A 37 7.65 -6.65 -14.38
C SER A 37 6.30 -7.35 -14.14
N ALA A 38 5.88 -8.27 -15.02
CA ALA A 38 4.64 -9.03 -14.88
C ALA A 38 4.58 -9.87 -13.59
N GLU A 39 5.69 -10.49 -13.17
CA GLU A 39 5.74 -11.32 -11.96
C GLU A 39 5.60 -10.45 -10.71
N PHE A 40 6.40 -9.38 -10.62
CA PHE A 40 6.38 -8.46 -9.48
C PHE A 40 5.07 -7.69 -9.35
N PHE A 41 4.49 -7.20 -10.46
CA PHE A 41 3.17 -6.57 -10.43
C PHE A 41 2.05 -7.59 -10.15
N GLY A 42 2.23 -8.85 -10.54
CA GLY A 42 1.36 -9.96 -10.15
C GLY A 42 1.31 -10.13 -8.63
N PHE A 43 2.47 -10.16 -7.97
CA PHE A 43 2.57 -10.18 -6.50
C PHE A 43 1.99 -8.92 -5.85
N PHE A 44 2.32 -7.73 -6.37
CA PHE A 44 1.77 -6.47 -5.88
C PHE A 44 0.23 -6.47 -5.89
N GLY A 45 -0.38 -6.94 -6.99
CA GLY A 45 -1.83 -7.07 -7.11
C GLY A 45 -2.43 -8.18 -6.22
N PHE A 46 -1.70 -9.26 -5.95
CA PHE A 46 -2.12 -10.30 -5.01
C PHE A 46 -2.17 -9.77 -3.58
N PHE A 47 -1.10 -9.12 -3.10
CA PHE A 47 -1.06 -8.56 -1.75
C PHE A 47 -2.11 -7.45 -1.55
N GLY A 48 -2.39 -6.65 -2.58
CA GLY A 48 -3.49 -5.68 -2.54
C GLY A 48 -4.85 -6.34 -2.31
N ARG A 49 -5.12 -7.47 -2.98
CA ARG A 49 -6.36 -8.25 -2.76
C ARG A 49 -6.42 -8.87 -1.37
N VAL A 50 -5.30 -9.39 -0.88
CA VAL A 50 -5.20 -9.94 0.48
C VAL A 50 -5.48 -8.84 1.52
N GLY A 51 -4.91 -7.65 1.35
CA GLY A 51 -5.16 -6.49 2.22
C GLY A 51 -6.64 -6.09 2.28
N ASN A 52 -7.34 -6.11 1.14
CA ASN A 52 -8.77 -5.83 1.06
C ASN A 52 -9.65 -6.84 1.83
N VAL A 53 -9.14 -8.05 2.07
CA VAL A 53 -9.84 -9.08 2.86
C VAL A 53 -9.44 -8.98 4.34
N ILE A 54 -8.14 -8.86 4.63
CA ILE A 54 -7.63 -8.81 6.00
C ILE A 54 -8.12 -7.56 6.75
N GLY A 55 -8.12 -6.39 6.10
CA GLY A 55 -8.52 -5.12 6.74
C GLY A 55 -9.93 -5.18 7.35
N PRO A 56 -10.98 -5.48 6.54
CA PRO A 56 -12.34 -5.63 7.03
C PRO A 56 -12.51 -6.78 8.03
N LEU A 57 -11.76 -7.89 7.89
CA LEU A 57 -11.79 -8.99 8.84
C LEU A 57 -11.30 -8.56 10.21
N VAL A 58 -10.12 -7.93 10.29
CA VAL A 58 -9.56 -7.43 11.56
C VAL A 58 -10.48 -6.39 12.18
N TYR A 59 -10.98 -5.44 11.39
CA TYR A 59 -11.94 -4.45 11.86
C TYR A 59 -13.18 -5.10 12.46
N THR A 60 -13.79 -6.05 11.73
CA THR A 60 -15.02 -6.73 12.16
C THR A 60 -14.78 -7.50 13.46
N LEU A 61 -13.70 -8.27 13.55
CA LEU A 61 -13.35 -9.02 14.76
C LEU A 61 -13.15 -8.09 15.96
N CYS A 62 -12.33 -7.05 15.81
CA CYS A 62 -12.09 -6.09 16.90
C CYS A 62 -13.37 -5.34 17.30
N SER A 63 -14.22 -5.00 16.33
CA SER A 63 -15.49 -4.30 16.56
C SER A 63 -16.51 -5.16 17.31
N ILE A 64 -16.61 -6.46 17.00
CA ILE A 64 -17.54 -7.39 17.64
C ILE A 64 -17.11 -7.71 19.08
N PHE A 65 -15.83 -8.01 19.31
CA PHE A 65 -15.38 -8.49 20.63
C PHE A 65 -15.17 -7.38 21.66
N ILE A 66 -14.77 -6.18 21.24
CA ILE A 66 -14.35 -5.11 22.17
C ILE A 66 -15.21 -3.85 21.99
N GLY A 67 -15.55 -3.52 20.74
CA GLY A 67 -16.40 -2.38 20.39
C GLY A 67 -15.86 -1.58 19.21
N SER A 68 -16.75 -0.82 18.57
CA SER A 68 -16.47 -0.11 17.31
C SER A 68 -15.29 0.86 17.37
N LYS A 69 -15.08 1.54 18.50
CA LYS A 69 -13.96 2.46 18.70
C LYS A 69 -12.61 1.75 18.62
N VAL A 70 -12.53 0.53 19.17
CA VAL A 70 -11.30 -0.28 19.14
C VAL A 70 -11.07 -0.89 17.76
N GLY A 71 -12.14 -1.21 17.02
CA GLY A 71 -12.04 -1.59 15.61
C GLY A 71 -11.36 -0.52 14.75
N ILE A 72 -11.72 0.75 14.93
CA ILE A 72 -11.08 1.87 14.22
C ILE A 72 -9.60 2.01 14.63
N LEU A 73 -9.29 1.88 15.92
CA LEU A 73 -7.91 1.91 16.41
C LEU A 73 -7.06 0.75 15.86
N ALA A 74 -7.64 -0.44 15.65
CA ALA A 74 -6.95 -1.57 15.06
C ALA A 74 -6.52 -1.29 13.60
N ILE A 75 -7.39 -0.65 12.80
CA ILE A 75 -7.02 -0.21 11.44
C ILE A 75 -5.89 0.82 11.50
N ALA A 76 -6.01 1.83 12.38
CA ALA A 76 -4.98 2.84 12.56
C ALA A 76 -3.62 2.21 12.94
N PHE A 77 -3.63 1.22 13.83
CA PHE A 77 -2.44 0.47 14.21
C PHE A 77 -1.80 -0.26 13.01
N ILE A 78 -2.59 -0.94 12.18
CA ILE A 78 -2.08 -1.62 10.97
C ILE A 78 -1.42 -0.62 10.01
N ILE A 79 -2.06 0.53 9.79
CA ILE A 79 -1.52 1.58 8.92
C ILE A 79 -0.17 2.06 9.48
N LEU A 80 -0.11 2.43 10.76
CA LEU A 80 1.11 2.91 11.40
C LEU A 80 2.23 1.86 11.39
N ALA A 81 1.92 0.61 11.68
CA ALA A 81 2.87 -0.49 11.64
C ALA A 81 3.42 -0.70 10.22
N GLY A 82 2.55 -0.70 9.21
CA GLY A 82 2.96 -0.78 7.80
C GLY A 82 3.85 0.40 7.38
N THR A 83 3.48 1.62 7.78
CA THR A 83 4.31 2.82 7.53
C THR A 83 5.69 2.71 8.19
N LEU A 84 5.77 2.22 9.43
CA LEU A 84 7.03 2.04 10.13
C LEU A 84 7.95 1.01 9.44
N VAL A 85 7.37 -0.05 8.89
CA VAL A 85 8.12 -1.04 8.10
C VAL A 85 8.62 -0.41 6.80
N LEU A 86 7.80 0.39 6.11
CA LEU A 86 8.19 1.06 4.87
C LEU A 86 9.33 2.08 5.07
N PHE A 87 9.48 2.68 6.26
CA PHE A 87 10.62 3.55 6.55
C PHE A 87 11.98 2.83 6.52
N ARG A 88 12.01 1.49 6.57
CA ARG A 88 13.24 0.70 6.43
C ARG A 88 13.61 0.40 4.98
N VAL A 89 12.75 0.73 4.01
CA VAL A 89 13.00 0.43 2.60
C VAL A 89 13.90 1.51 2.02
N ASP A 90 15.07 1.10 1.54
CA ASP A 90 15.95 1.94 0.74
C ASP A 90 15.52 1.87 -0.73
N VAL A 91 15.00 2.98 -1.25
CA VAL A 91 14.49 3.08 -2.61
C VAL A 91 15.62 3.11 -3.63
N GLU A 92 16.70 3.82 -3.33
CA GLU A 92 17.84 3.99 -4.24
C GLU A 92 18.54 2.65 -4.48
N ASP A 93 18.71 1.86 -3.41
CA ASP A 93 19.24 0.51 -3.52
C ASP A 93 18.33 -0.41 -4.34
N GLY A 94 17.01 -0.31 -4.13
CA GLY A 94 16.03 -1.08 -4.91
C GLY A 94 16.07 -0.79 -6.41
N ILE A 95 16.23 0.48 -6.79
CA ILE A 95 16.38 0.88 -8.20
C ILE A 95 17.70 0.33 -8.78
N ARG A 96 18.81 0.49 -8.05
CA ARG A 96 20.12 -0.01 -8.49
C ARG A 96 20.11 -1.52 -8.75
N VAL A 97 19.53 -2.30 -7.84
CA VAL A 97 19.45 -3.76 -7.99
C VAL A 97 18.60 -4.15 -9.20
N ALA A 98 17.52 -3.42 -9.49
CA ALA A 98 16.71 -3.64 -10.67
C ALA A 98 17.49 -3.37 -11.97
N GLU A 99 18.25 -2.26 -12.02
CA GLU A 99 19.10 -1.92 -13.18
C GLU A 99 20.25 -2.92 -13.39
N GLU A 100 20.92 -3.34 -12.31
CA GLU A 100 21.98 -4.35 -12.36
C GLU A 100 21.46 -5.69 -12.91
N TYR A 101 20.26 -6.08 -12.49
CA TYR A 101 19.60 -7.29 -12.98
C TYR A 101 19.30 -7.19 -14.48
N GLU A 102 18.71 -6.08 -14.97
CA GLU A 102 18.46 -5.86 -16.40
C GLU A 102 19.75 -5.86 -17.23
N ALA A 103 20.83 -5.25 -16.73
CA ALA A 103 22.13 -5.25 -17.38
C ALA A 103 22.74 -6.66 -17.48
N SER A 104 22.44 -7.56 -16.53
CA SER A 104 22.87 -8.96 -16.58
C SER A 104 22.09 -9.78 -17.60
N VAL A 105 20.77 -9.53 -17.74
CA VAL A 105 19.90 -10.20 -18.69
C VAL A 105 20.25 -9.80 -20.13
N ASN A 106 20.49 -8.51 -20.39
CA ASN A 106 20.84 -8.03 -21.73
C ASN A 106 22.24 -8.45 -22.22
N LYS A 107 23.09 -8.95 -21.32
CA LYS A 107 24.44 -9.48 -21.64
C LYS A 107 24.44 -10.99 -21.91
N ALA A 108 23.37 -11.70 -21.54
CA ALA A 108 23.20 -13.14 -21.74
C ALA A 108 22.52 -13.43 -23.09
#